data_AF-A0A1W6CY77-F1
#
_entry.id   AF-A0A1W6CY77-F1
#
_cell.length_a   1.000
_cell.length_b   1.000
_cell.length_c   1.000
_cell.angle_alpha   90.00
_cell.angle_beta   90.00
_cell.angle_gamma   90.00
#
_symmetry.space_group_name_H-M   'P 1'
#
loop_
_entity.id
_entity.type
_entity.pdbx_description
1 polymer ?
#
loop_
_entity_poly.entity_id
_entity_poly.type
_entity_poly.pdbx_seq_one_letter_code
_entity_poly.pdbx_strand_id
1 'polypeptide(L)'
;MRDRSALLEDACAAMIAGDPLRCAAVLERFSASARRRALSEAECSACAAQLERLRILAQSACKGIESARAWLTTLTEITGGLDIYDRGGRQRVPTELSGKDRRF
;
A
#
# COMPACT_ATOMS: atom_id res chain seq x y z
N MET A 1 -21.56 24.48 10.88
CA MET A 1 -21.74 23.18 10.19
C MET A 1 -20.55 23.02 9.26
N ARG A 2 -19.66 22.04 9.46
CA ARG A 2 -18.47 21.88 8.60
C ARG A 2 -18.89 21.61 7.16
N ASP A 3 -18.19 22.23 6.21
CA ASP A 3 -18.36 21.98 4.78
C ASP A 3 -18.09 20.49 4.49
N ARG A 4 -18.99 19.86 3.75
CA ARG A 4 -18.90 18.43 3.43
C ARG A 4 -17.82 18.14 2.41
N SER A 5 -17.53 19.10 1.54
CA SER A 5 -16.38 19.02 0.62
C SER A 5 -15.06 19.00 1.40
N ALA A 6 -14.97 19.79 2.47
CA ALA A 6 -13.81 19.80 3.37
C ALA A 6 -13.62 18.46 4.12
N LEU A 7 -14.70 17.71 4.40
CA LEU A 7 -14.55 16.34 4.93
C LEU A 7 -13.90 15.41 3.90
N LEU A 8 -14.23 15.52 2.62
CA LEU A 8 -13.61 14.69 1.59
C LEU A 8 -12.16 15.11 1.29
N GLU A 9 -11.86 16.40 1.44
CA GLU A 9 -10.49 16.89 1.41
C GLU A 9 -9.65 16.36 2.58
N ASP A 10 -10.21 16.35 3.80
CA ASP A 10 -9.59 15.73 4.99
C ASP A 10 -9.32 14.22 4.75
N ALA A 11 -10.23 13.51 4.08
CA ALA A 11 -10.04 12.11 3.72
C ALA A 11 -8.91 11.90 2.70
N CYS A 12 -8.81 12.79 1.69
CA CYS A 12 -7.69 12.79 0.74
C CYS A 12 -6.36 13.04 1.46
N ALA A 13 -6.31 14.00 2.38
CA ALA A 13 -5.11 14.30 3.16
C ALA A 13 -4.68 13.09 4.01
N ALA A 14 -5.63 12.38 4.63
CA ALA A 14 -5.35 11.15 5.38
C ALA A 14 -4.77 10.03 4.50
N MET A 15 -5.31 9.83 3.28
CA MET A 15 -4.74 8.87 2.33
C MET A 15 -3.31 9.23 1.90
N ILE A 16 -3.05 10.52 1.62
CA ILE A 16 -1.71 11.00 1.26
C ILE A 16 -0.72 10.78 2.41
N ALA A 17 -1.17 10.98 3.65
CA ALA A 17 -0.36 10.72 4.84
C ALA A 17 -0.17 9.23 5.16
N GLY A 18 -0.80 8.33 4.40
CA GLY A 18 -0.74 6.88 4.66
C GLY A 18 -1.53 6.44 5.89
N ASP A 19 -2.57 7.19 6.29
CA ASP A 19 -3.43 6.90 7.44
C ASP A 19 -4.82 6.41 6.98
N PRO A 20 -4.96 5.10 6.69
CA PRO A 20 -6.22 4.53 6.20
C PRO A 20 -7.33 4.53 7.26
N LEU A 21 -6.97 4.45 8.56
CA LEU A 21 -7.94 4.45 9.66
C LEU A 21 -8.60 5.82 9.78
N ARG A 22 -7.81 6.90 9.74
CA ARG A 22 -8.34 8.25 9.73
C ARG A 22 -9.14 8.54 8.47
N CYS A 23 -8.68 8.08 7.30
CA CYS A 23 -9.45 8.20 6.06
C CYS A 23 -10.85 7.58 6.20
N ALA A 24 -10.92 6.33 6.68
CA ALA A 24 -12.19 5.64 6.91
C ALA A 24 -13.10 6.37 7.91
N ALA A 25 -12.55 6.83 9.03
CA ALA A 25 -13.31 7.59 10.04
C ALA A 25 -13.90 8.89 9.47
N VAL A 26 -13.18 9.57 8.59
CA VAL A 26 -13.67 10.81 7.95
C VAL A 26 -14.76 10.49 6.91
N LEU A 27 -14.61 9.42 6.13
CA LEU A 27 -15.64 8.97 5.18
C LEU A 27 -16.94 8.55 5.89
N GLU A 28 -16.85 7.87 7.03
CA GLU A 28 -18.03 7.55 7.85
C GLU A 28 -18.75 8.81 8.33
N ARG A 29 -18.01 9.84 8.75
CA ARG A 29 -18.59 11.14 9.11
C ARG A 29 -19.26 11.83 7.94
N PHE A 30 -18.67 11.76 6.74
CA PHE A 30 -19.28 12.27 5.51
C PHE A 30 -20.59 11.53 5.19
N SER A 31 -20.57 10.19 5.21
CA SER A 31 -21.74 9.32 4.99
C SER A 31 -22.86 9.63 5.98
N ALA A 32 -22.55 9.71 7.28
CA ALA A 32 -23.52 10.08 8.31
C ALA A 32 -24.11 11.49 8.10
N SER A 33 -23.29 12.45 7.64
CA SER A 33 -23.74 13.80 7.30
C SER A 33 -24.69 13.81 6.10
N ALA A 34 -24.38 13.06 5.05
CA ALA A 34 -25.19 12.95 3.84
C ALA A 34 -26.54 12.24 4.12
N ARG A 35 -26.56 11.24 5.00
CA ARG A 35 -27.80 10.57 5.44
C ARG A 35 -28.74 11.50 6.21
N ARG A 36 -28.20 12.46 6.96
CA ARG A 36 -29.00 13.42 7.75
C ARG A 36 -29.63 14.54 6.91
N ARG A 37 -28.96 14.95 5.83
CA ARG A 37 -29.46 15.98 4.93
C ARG A 37 -28.91 15.72 3.54
N ALA A 38 -29.78 15.68 2.53
CA ALA A 38 -29.37 15.58 1.14
C ALA A 38 -28.34 16.67 0.76
N LEU A 39 -27.45 16.34 -0.15
CA LEU A 39 -26.53 17.32 -0.73
C LEU A 39 -27.32 18.26 -1.64
N SER A 40 -27.00 19.56 -1.61
CA SER A 40 -27.45 20.47 -2.67
C SER A 40 -26.70 20.15 -3.96
N GLU A 41 -27.20 20.64 -5.10
CA GLU A 41 -26.56 20.43 -6.40
C GLU A 41 -25.11 20.98 -6.45
N ALA A 42 -24.88 22.15 -5.84
CA ALA A 42 -23.54 22.72 -5.70
C ALA A 42 -22.63 21.84 -4.82
N GLU A 43 -23.15 21.29 -3.71
CA GLU A 43 -22.40 20.37 -2.86
C GLU A 43 -22.10 19.04 -3.57
N CYS A 44 -23.02 18.53 -4.39
CA CYS A 44 -22.81 17.33 -5.19
C CYS A 44 -21.62 17.49 -6.14
N SER A 45 -21.55 18.59 -6.87
CA SER A 45 -20.43 18.87 -7.80
C SER A 45 -19.09 18.91 -7.07
N ALA A 46 -19.02 19.66 -5.96
CA ALA A 46 -17.80 19.77 -5.16
C ALA A 46 -17.37 18.43 -4.53
N CYS A 47 -18.34 17.66 -4.02
CA CYS A 47 -18.06 16.34 -3.42
C CYS A 47 -17.66 15.30 -4.48
N ALA A 48 -18.25 15.35 -5.68
CA ALA A 48 -17.92 14.43 -6.77
C ALA A 48 -16.45 14.55 -7.19
N ALA A 49 -15.94 15.78 -7.33
CA ALA A 49 -14.54 16.02 -7.66
C ALA A 49 -13.59 15.44 -6.60
N GLN A 50 -13.89 15.62 -5.32
CA GLN A 50 -13.06 15.09 -4.23
C GLN A 50 -13.16 13.57 -4.10
N LEU A 51 -14.34 12.98 -4.30
CA LEU A 51 -14.51 11.52 -4.32
C LEU A 51 -13.74 10.87 -5.46
N GLU A 52 -13.75 11.48 -6.65
CA GLU A 52 -12.98 10.98 -7.79
C GLU A 52 -11.47 11.06 -7.52
N ARG A 53 -11.02 12.17 -6.94
CA ARG A 53 -9.63 12.31 -6.48
C ARG A 53 -9.24 11.23 -5.47
N LEU A 54 -10.10 10.97 -4.48
CA LEU A 54 -9.86 9.93 -3.47
C LEU A 54 -9.81 8.54 -4.10
N ARG A 55 -10.67 8.26 -5.09
CA ARG A 55 -10.68 7.00 -5.84
C ARG A 55 -9.35 6.78 -6.57
N ILE A 56 -8.83 7.80 -7.25
CA ILE A 56 -7.55 7.76 -7.96
C ILE A 56 -6.38 7.53 -6.97
N LEU A 57 -6.40 8.21 -5.82
CA LEU A 57 -5.40 8.01 -4.77
C LEU A 57 -5.41 6.56 -4.26
N ALA A 58 -6.59 6.01 -3.97
CA ALA A 58 -6.73 4.63 -3.50
C ALA A 58 -6.22 3.62 -4.53
N GLN A 59 -6.57 3.79 -5.82
CA GLN A 59 -6.07 2.93 -6.89
C GLN A 59 -4.55 3.00 -7.03
N SER A 60 -3.98 4.19 -6.92
CA SER A 60 -2.53 4.39 -6.99
C SER A 60 -1.82 3.74 -5.81
N ALA A 61 -2.38 3.86 -4.60
CA ALA A 61 -1.87 3.19 -3.41
C ALA A 61 -1.90 1.65 -3.56
N CYS A 62 -3.00 1.08 -4.07
CA CYS A 62 -3.10 -0.36 -4.33
C CYS A 62 -2.01 -0.84 -5.30
N LYS A 63 -1.82 -0.16 -6.43
CA LYS A 63 -0.77 -0.49 -7.41
C LYS A 63 0.64 -0.42 -6.80
N GLY A 64 0.87 0.57 -5.94
CA GLY A 64 2.12 0.70 -5.20
C GLY A 64 2.37 -0.50 -4.27
N ILE A 65 1.35 -0.91 -3.50
CA ILE A 65 1.42 -2.07 -2.60
C ILE A 65 1.66 -3.36 -3.39
N GLU A 66 0.96 -3.57 -4.50
CA GLU A 66 1.16 -4.73 -5.36
C GLU A 66 2.58 -4.81 -5.92
N SER A 67 3.11 -3.66 -6.36
CA SER A 67 4.48 -3.55 -6.87
C SER A 67 5.51 -3.82 -5.77
N ALA A 68 5.31 -3.28 -4.57
CA ALA A 68 6.15 -3.55 -3.41
C ALA A 68 6.12 -5.03 -3.03
N ARG A 69 4.94 -5.66 -3.04
CA ARG A 69 4.79 -7.10 -2.80
C ARG A 69 5.55 -7.93 -3.82
N ALA A 70 5.42 -7.60 -5.11
CA ALA A 70 6.15 -8.28 -6.18
C ALA A 70 7.67 -8.18 -5.97
N TRP A 71 8.16 -7.00 -5.62
CA TRP A 71 9.57 -6.77 -5.31
C TRP A 71 10.06 -7.61 -4.13
N LEU A 72 9.28 -7.69 -3.05
CA LEU A 72 9.61 -8.52 -1.88
C LEU A 72 9.65 -10.01 -2.23
N THR A 73 8.73 -10.48 -3.08
CA THR A 73 8.76 -11.87 -3.58
C THR A 73 10.02 -12.13 -4.38
N THR A 74 10.37 -11.26 -5.33
CA THR A 74 11.60 -11.40 -6.12
C THR A 74 12.86 -11.37 -5.24
N LEU A 75 12.93 -10.49 -4.24
CA LEU A 75 14.02 -10.48 -3.28
C LEU A 75 14.09 -11.80 -2.49
N THR A 76 12.96 -12.34 -2.09
CA THR A 76 12.89 -13.63 -1.37
C THR A 76 13.36 -14.79 -2.25
N GLU A 77 13.04 -14.77 -3.55
CA GLU A 77 13.51 -15.79 -4.50
C GLU A 77 15.02 -15.71 -4.72
N ILE A 78 15.56 -14.49 -4.91
CA ILE A 78 16.99 -14.26 -5.09
C ILE A 78 17.77 -14.67 -3.84
N THR A 79 17.25 -14.32 -2.65
CA THR A 79 17.92 -14.59 -1.37
C THR A 79 17.69 -16.00 -0.84
N GLY A 80 16.55 -16.63 -1.14
CA GLY A 80 16.29 -18.05 -0.86
C GLY A 80 17.12 -19.00 -1.73
N GLY A 81 17.67 -18.51 -2.84
CA GLY A 81 18.72 -19.19 -3.61
C GLY A 81 20.11 -19.13 -2.97
N LEU A 82 20.32 -18.32 -1.92
CA LEU A 82 21.56 -18.25 -1.14
C LEU A 82 21.59 -19.22 0.06
N ASP A 83 20.54 -20.04 0.24
CA ASP A 83 20.62 -21.20 1.13
C ASP A 83 21.61 -22.21 0.52
N ILE A 84 22.89 -22.04 0.90
CA ILE A 84 23.97 -22.96 0.52
C ILE A 84 23.61 -24.37 0.95
N TYR A 85 22.90 -24.53 2.07
CA TYR A 85 22.52 -25.81 2.65
C TYR A 85 21.01 -25.92 2.78
N ASP A 86 20.45 -27.11 2.47
CA ASP A 86 19.07 -27.42 2.82
C ASP A 86 18.91 -27.70 4.32
N ARG A 87 17.66 -27.90 4.77
CA ARG A 87 17.32 -28.24 6.17
C ARG A 87 17.94 -29.57 6.64
N GLY A 88 18.48 -30.40 5.74
CA GLY A 88 19.21 -31.63 6.02
C GLY A 88 20.74 -31.46 5.99
N GLY A 89 21.24 -30.22 5.86
CA GLY A 89 22.67 -29.91 5.78
C GLY A 89 23.32 -30.26 4.44
N ARG A 90 22.53 -30.57 3.40
CA ARG A 90 23.08 -30.86 2.07
C ARG A 90 23.26 -29.59 1.28
N GLN A 91 24.44 -29.46 0.71
CA GLN A 91 24.77 -28.31 -0.11
C GLN A 91 23.95 -28.29 -1.41
N ARG A 92 23.15 -27.25 -1.60
CA ARG A 92 22.28 -27.07 -2.79
C ARG A 92 22.93 -26.27 -3.90
N VAL A 93 23.87 -25.40 -3.56
CA VAL A 93 24.60 -24.58 -4.53
C VAL A 93 26.06 -24.99 -4.50
N PRO A 94 26.68 -25.41 -5.61
CA PRO A 94 28.11 -25.70 -5.65
C PRO A 94 28.89 -24.41 -5.36
N THR A 95 29.46 -24.30 -4.17
CA THR A 95 30.45 -23.27 -3.88
C THR A 95 31.80 -23.83 -4.27
N GLU A 96 32.38 -23.35 -5.36
CA GLU A 96 33.79 -23.59 -5.65
C GLU A 96 34.65 -22.83 -4.63
N LEU A 97 34.78 -23.36 -3.42
CA LEU A 97 35.70 -22.88 -2.41
C LEU A 97 36.97 -23.75 -2.42
N SER A 98 37.96 -23.26 -3.16
CA SER A 98 39.41 -23.56 -3.09
C SER A 98 39.89 -24.98 -3.41
N GLY A 99 40.47 -25.13 -4.60
CA GLY A 99 41.69 -25.92 -4.78
C GLY A 99 42.93 -25.08 -4.44
N LYS A 100 43.26 -24.95 -3.15
CA LYS A 100 44.63 -24.61 -2.73
C LYS A 100 45.21 -25.82 -2.01
N ASP A 101 45.97 -26.61 -2.77
CA ASP A 101 46.84 -27.66 -2.25
C ASP A 101 47.78 -27.06 -1.19
N ARG A 102 47.57 -27.45 0.07
CA ARG A 102 48.54 -27.25 1.14
C ARG A 102 49.06 -28.62 1.56
N ARG A 103 50.25 -28.95 1.05
CA ARG A 103 51.03 -30.11 1.49
C ARG A 103 51.67 -29.79 2.85
N PHE A 104 51.50 -30.68 3.81
CA PHE A 104 52.34 -30.80 5.01
C PHE A 104 53.28 -31.98 4.80
#